data_AF-A0A4U6VHY2-F1
#
_entry.id   AF-A0A4U6VHY2-F1
#
_cell.length_a   1.000
_cell.length_b   1.000
_cell.length_c   1.000
_cell.angle_alpha   90.00
_cell.angle_beta   90.00
_cell.angle_gamma   90.00
#
_symmetry.space_group_name_H-M   'P 1'
#
loop_
_entity.id
_entity.type
_entity.pdbx_description
1 polymer ?
#
loop_
_entity_poly.entity_id
_entity_poly.type
_entity_poly.pdbx_seq_one_letter_code
_entity_poly.pdbx_strand_id
1 'polypeptide(L)'
;MTGKRAIKPLMSSQCVWTKDPKTTDHILVNCSYAKQTWWEALTWLGCACTFQAAPRSLQDWWAHVRTSQLRGKRRGIGTLFMLIIWSLWKEHNARLFHGREVTVQELLSAIRREVG
;
A
#
# COMPACT_ATOMS: atom_id res chain seq x y z
N MET A 1 -14.34 37.65 -23.12
CA MET A 1 -13.21 36.71 -22.97
C MET A 1 -13.20 36.20 -21.54
N THR A 2 -14.03 35.20 -21.25
CA THR A 2 -14.14 34.61 -19.91
C THR A 2 -13.20 33.43 -19.82
N GLY A 3 -12.19 33.56 -18.95
CA GLY A 3 -11.16 32.55 -18.74
C GLY A 3 -11.77 31.20 -18.39
N LYS A 4 -11.48 30.20 -19.23
CA LYS A 4 -11.80 28.80 -18.93
C LYS A 4 -11.10 28.46 -17.61
N ARG A 5 -11.90 28.23 -16.56
CA ARG A 5 -11.46 27.67 -15.28
C ARG A 5 -10.67 26.41 -15.61
N ALA A 6 -9.34 26.46 -15.41
CA ALA A 6 -8.47 25.33 -15.71
C ALA A 6 -8.99 24.12 -14.94
N ILE A 7 -9.45 23.11 -15.66
CA ILE A 7 -9.74 21.80 -15.10
C ILE A 7 -8.40 21.33 -14.53
N LYS A 8 -8.29 21.23 -13.20
CA LYS A 8 -7.14 20.60 -12.54
C LYS A 8 -6.81 19.32 -13.32
N PRO A 9 -5.55 19.09 -13.70
CA PRO A 9 -5.22 18.01 -14.61
C PRO A 9 -5.88 16.71 -14.14
N LEU A 10 -6.57 16.04 -15.07
CA LEU A 10 -7.04 14.67 -14.90
C LEU A 10 -5.96 13.89 -14.16
N MET A 11 -6.35 13.23 -13.07
CA MET A 11 -5.47 12.50 -12.15
C MET A 11 -4.14 12.09 -12.78
N SER A 12 -3.03 12.59 -12.24
CA SER A 12 -1.69 12.21 -12.70
C SER A 12 -1.60 10.71 -12.93
N SER A 13 -1.13 10.31 -14.12
CA SER A 13 -0.87 8.91 -14.48
C SER A 13 0.33 8.34 -13.71
N GLN A 14 0.98 9.16 -12.89
CA GLN A 14 2.12 8.79 -12.08
C GLN A 14 1.74 8.64 -10.60
N CYS A 15 2.42 7.71 -9.93
CA CYS A 15 2.30 7.49 -8.51
C CYS A 15 2.80 8.72 -7.74
N VAL A 16 2.03 9.15 -6.74
CA VAL A 16 2.39 10.32 -5.92
C VAL A 16 3.65 10.09 -5.08
N TRP A 17 3.95 8.84 -4.73
CA TRP A 17 5.13 8.46 -3.94
C TRP A 17 6.42 8.32 -4.76
N THR A 18 6.38 7.66 -5.93
CA THR A 18 7.59 7.29 -6.70
C THR A 18 7.68 7.90 -8.09
N LYS A 19 6.65 8.59 -8.57
CA LYS A 19 6.54 9.12 -9.95
C LYS A 19 6.51 8.05 -11.07
N ASP A 20 6.56 6.77 -10.73
CA ASP A 20 6.35 5.65 -11.67
C ASP A 20 4.89 5.60 -12.19
N PRO A 21 4.61 4.88 -13.29
CA PRO A 21 3.25 4.65 -13.75
C PRO A 21 2.32 4.11 -12.66
N LYS A 22 1.17 4.77 -12.49
CA LYS A 22 0.18 4.42 -11.48
C LYS A 22 -0.71 3.29 -11.97
N THR A 23 -0.65 2.16 -11.27
CA THR A 23 -1.63 1.06 -11.36
C THR A 23 -2.09 0.67 -9.97
N THR A 24 -3.23 -0.05 -9.85
CA THR A 24 -3.69 -0.57 -8.56
C THR A 24 -2.65 -1.48 -7.91
N ASP A 25 -2.01 -2.35 -8.70
CA ASP A 25 -0.94 -3.21 -8.18
C ASP A 25 0.29 -2.39 -7.77
N HIS A 26 0.62 -1.33 -8.50
CA HIS A 26 1.72 -0.44 -8.09
C HIS A 26 1.47 0.18 -6.73
N ILE A 27 0.32 0.85 -6.54
CA ILE A 27 0.05 1.56 -5.29
C ILE A 27 -0.15 0.61 -4.10
N LEU A 28 -0.64 -0.62 -4.33
CA LEU A 28 -0.92 -1.54 -3.23
C LEU A 28 0.25 -2.48 -2.92
N VAL A 29 1.16 -2.76 -3.86
CA VAL A 29 2.24 -3.72 -3.62
C VAL A 29 3.59 -3.39 -4.25
N ASN A 30 3.65 -2.80 -5.45
CA ASN A 30 4.94 -2.66 -6.16
C ASN A 30 5.72 -1.38 -5.84
N CYS A 31 5.03 -0.32 -5.41
CA CYS A 31 5.63 0.95 -5.02
C CYS A 31 6.55 0.78 -3.80
N SER A 32 7.67 1.52 -3.75
CA SER A 32 8.59 1.46 -2.61
C SER A 32 7.93 1.81 -1.28
N TYR A 33 7.03 2.79 -1.25
CA TYR A 33 6.25 3.15 -0.06
C TYR A 33 5.38 1.97 0.42
N ALA A 34 4.68 1.31 -0.51
CA ALA A 34 3.87 0.14 -0.22
C ALA A 34 4.73 -1.05 0.25
N LYS A 35 5.83 -1.35 -0.46
CA LYS A 35 6.77 -2.42 -0.11
C LYS A 35 7.33 -2.25 1.29
N GLN A 36 7.75 -1.03 1.63
CA GLN A 36 8.27 -0.73 2.96
C GLN A 36 7.19 -0.91 4.04
N THR A 37 5.97 -0.40 3.80
CA THR A 37 4.83 -0.58 4.72
C THR A 37 4.55 -2.07 4.97
N TRP A 38 4.49 -2.87 3.92
CA TRP A 38 4.30 -4.33 4.02
C TRP A 38 5.44 -5.01 4.77
N TRP A 39 6.69 -4.69 4.41
CA TRP A 39 7.88 -5.26 5.03
C TRP A 39 7.86 -5.04 6.54
N GLU A 40 7.66 -3.80 6.97
CA GLU A 40 7.68 -3.44 8.37
C GLU A 40 6.46 -3.99 9.14
N ALA A 41 5.26 -3.95 8.55
CA ALA A 41 4.04 -4.49 9.18
C ALA A 41 4.12 -6.00 9.39
N LEU A 42 4.60 -6.75 8.39
CA LEU A 42 4.75 -8.20 8.47
C LEU A 42 5.91 -8.61 9.39
N THR A 43 7.02 -7.86 9.37
CA THR A 43 8.14 -8.07 10.30
C THR A 43 7.69 -7.93 11.75
N TRP A 44 6.93 -6.87 12.07
CA TRP A 44 6.38 -6.65 13.40
C TRP A 44 5.54 -7.83 13.92
N LEU A 45 4.82 -8.52 13.04
CA LEU A 45 3.95 -9.66 13.40
C LEU A 45 4.67 -11.01 13.38
N GLY A 46 5.97 -11.02 13.04
CA GLY A 46 6.74 -12.25 12.83
C GLY A 46 6.23 -13.06 11.65
N CYS A 47 5.71 -12.39 10.63
CA CYS A 47 5.24 -12.98 9.37
C CYS A 47 6.31 -12.83 8.29
N ALA A 48 6.42 -13.83 7.42
CA ALA A 48 7.35 -13.76 6.30
C ALA A 48 6.88 -12.71 5.28
N CYS A 49 7.79 -11.85 4.83
CA CYS A 49 7.55 -10.91 3.74
C CYS A 49 8.67 -11.04 2.71
N THR A 50 8.31 -11.21 1.44
CA THR A 50 9.28 -11.29 0.36
C THR A 50 8.74 -10.58 -0.87
N PHE A 51 9.62 -9.88 -1.57
CA PHE A 51 9.34 -9.29 -2.87
C PHE A 51 10.26 -9.93 -3.90
N GLN A 52 9.72 -10.19 -5.09
CA GLN A 52 10.51 -10.66 -6.23
C GLN A 52 10.99 -9.48 -7.07
N ALA A 53 11.98 -9.73 -7.93
CA ALA A 53 12.52 -8.72 -8.84
C ALA A 53 11.47 -8.20 -9.84
N ALA A 54 10.59 -9.08 -10.33
CA ALA A 54 9.50 -8.70 -11.22
C ALA A 54 8.29 -8.16 -10.43
N PRO A 55 7.63 -7.10 -10.90
CA PRO A 55 6.35 -6.65 -10.37
C PRO A 55 5.31 -7.77 -10.43
N ARG A 56 4.41 -7.83 -9.44
CA ARG A 56 3.30 -8.79 -9.40
C ARG A 56 1.97 -8.10 -9.24
N SER A 57 0.90 -8.80 -9.61
CA SER A 57 -0.43 -8.42 -9.14
C SER A 57 -0.51 -8.56 -7.62
N LEU A 58 -1.39 -7.78 -6.99
CA LEU A 58 -1.67 -7.90 -5.56
C LEU A 58 -2.11 -9.33 -5.19
N GLN A 59 -2.89 -9.98 -6.06
CA GLN A 59 -3.40 -11.34 -5.84
C GLN A 59 -2.27 -12.38 -5.86
N ASP A 60 -1.37 -12.31 -6.84
CA ASP A 60 -0.24 -13.24 -6.97
C ASP A 60 0.76 -13.06 -5.82
N TRP A 61 1.00 -11.81 -5.42
CA TRP A 61 1.84 -11.52 -4.27
C TRP A 61 1.21 -12.04 -2.98
N TRP A 62 -0.08 -11.82 -2.78
CA TRP A 62 -0.79 -12.33 -1.61
C TRP A 62 -0.79 -13.85 -1.51
N ALA A 63 -1.08 -14.54 -2.62
CA ALA A 63 -1.04 -15.99 -2.68
C ALA A 63 0.33 -16.53 -2.24
N HIS A 64 1.42 -15.91 -2.72
CA HIS A 64 2.79 -16.24 -2.36
C HIS A 64 3.12 -15.97 -0.89
N VAL A 65 2.73 -14.80 -0.37
CA VAL A 65 2.95 -14.47 1.04
C VAL A 65 2.19 -15.46 1.93
N ARG A 66 0.95 -15.80 1.58
CA ARG A 66 0.11 -16.72 2.37
C ARG A 66 0.68 -18.13 2.45
N THR A 67 1.20 -18.66 1.34
CA THR A 67 1.81 -20.01 1.31
C THR A 67 3.12 -20.06 2.10
N SER A 68 3.85 -18.93 2.13
CA SER A 68 5.12 -18.77 2.85
C SER A 68 4.96 -18.67 4.37
N GLN A 69 3.74 -18.46 4.89
CA GLN A 69 3.51 -18.39 6.34
C GLN A 69 3.47 -19.76 7.02
N LEU A 70 4.02 -19.83 8.23
CA LEU A 70 3.85 -20.96 9.15
C LEU A 70 2.36 -21.22 9.43
N ARG A 71 1.97 -22.50 9.56
CA ARG A 71 0.55 -22.92 9.72
C ARG A 71 -0.18 -22.14 10.82
N GLY A 72 0.47 -21.88 11.96
CA GLY A 72 -0.10 -21.13 13.09
C GLY A 72 -0.36 -19.64 12.82
N LYS A 73 0.36 -19.03 11.87
CA LYS A 73 0.24 -17.60 11.52
C LYS A 73 -0.75 -17.33 10.38
N ARG A 74 -1.29 -18.38 9.74
CA ARG A 74 -2.26 -18.26 8.64
C ARG A 74 -3.64 -17.80 9.11
N ARG A 75 -3.96 -17.98 10.40
CA ARG A 75 -5.20 -17.50 11.00
C ARG A 75 -5.03 -16.02 11.34
N GLY A 76 -5.85 -15.15 10.76
CA GLY A 76 -5.86 -13.70 11.04
C GLY A 76 -5.04 -12.84 10.07
N ILE A 77 -4.05 -13.40 9.37
CA ILE A 77 -3.25 -12.63 8.40
C ILE A 77 -4.08 -12.06 7.24
N GLY A 78 -5.21 -12.69 6.88
CA GLY A 78 -6.13 -12.16 5.87
C GLY A 78 -6.81 -10.85 6.29
N THR A 79 -7.19 -10.71 7.56
CA THR A 79 -7.80 -9.46 8.06
C THR A 79 -6.76 -8.34 8.09
N LEU A 80 -5.55 -8.63 8.56
CA LEU A 80 -4.43 -7.70 8.49
C LEU A 80 -4.14 -7.28 7.05
N PHE A 81 -4.11 -8.24 6.12
CA PHE A 81 -3.86 -7.96 4.71
C PHE A 81 -4.89 -6.95 4.15
N MET A 82 -6.17 -7.14 4.45
CA MET A 82 -7.21 -6.18 4.09
C MET A 82 -7.01 -4.82 4.76
N LEU A 83 -6.63 -4.78 6.03
CA LEU A 83 -6.35 -3.54 6.76
C LEU A 83 -5.19 -2.75 6.14
N ILE A 84 -4.09 -3.42 5.76
CA ILE A 84 -2.93 -2.77 5.15
C ILE A 84 -3.28 -2.24 3.74
N ILE A 85 -3.97 -3.03 2.91
CA ILE A 85 -4.48 -2.56 1.60
C ILE A 85 -5.33 -1.30 1.78
N TRP A 86 -6.28 -1.37 2.71
CA TRP A 86 -7.18 -0.25 2.98
C TRP A 86 -6.42 0.99 3.44
N SER A 87 -5.41 0.82 4.29
CA SER A 87 -4.58 1.91 4.81
C SER A 87 -3.73 2.55 3.71
N LEU A 88 -3.10 1.76 2.84
CA LEU A 88 -2.35 2.24 1.68
C LEU A 88 -3.25 3.00 0.70
N TRP A 89 -4.43 2.46 0.40
CA TRP A 89 -5.41 3.10 -0.46
C TRP A 89 -5.88 4.45 0.11
N LYS A 90 -6.20 4.49 1.41
CA LYS A 90 -6.58 5.72 2.11
C LYS A 90 -5.47 6.77 2.08
N GLU A 91 -4.22 6.38 2.37
CA GLU A 91 -3.09 7.32 2.33
C GLU A 91 -2.94 7.90 0.92
N HIS A 92 -2.90 7.02 -0.09
CA HIS A 92 -2.68 7.42 -1.47
C HIS A 92 -3.76 8.42 -1.93
N ASN A 93 -5.02 8.17 -1.57
CA ASN A 93 -6.13 9.07 -1.87
C ASN A 93 -6.04 10.38 -1.07
N ALA A 94 -5.69 10.34 0.21
CA ALA A 94 -5.52 11.54 1.01
C ALA A 94 -4.42 12.45 0.46
N ARG A 95 -3.32 11.88 -0.02
CA ARG A 95 -2.25 12.61 -0.68
C ARG A 95 -2.74 13.22 -2.00
N LEU A 96 -3.48 12.45 -2.81
CA LEU A 96 -3.96 12.88 -4.12
C LEU A 96 -5.05 13.97 -4.06
N PHE A 97 -5.97 13.87 -3.10
CA PHE A 97 -7.16 14.74 -3.05
C PHE A 97 -7.10 15.82 -1.97
N HIS A 98 -6.36 15.59 -0.89
CA HIS A 98 -6.30 16.49 0.26
C HIS A 98 -4.90 17.04 0.52
N GLY A 99 -3.89 16.67 -0.28
CA GLY A 99 -2.50 17.10 -0.09
C GLY A 99 -1.92 16.67 1.26
N ARG A 100 -2.52 15.66 1.91
CA ARG A 100 -2.07 15.15 3.20
C ARG A 100 -1.10 14.01 2.97
N GLU A 101 0.13 14.20 3.42
CA GLU A 101 1.19 13.21 3.34
C GLU A 101 1.47 12.65 4.72
N VAL A 102 1.64 11.33 4.82
CA VAL A 102 2.18 10.70 6.02
C VAL A 102 3.34 9.78 5.65
N THR A 103 4.30 9.69 6.55
CA THR A 103 5.42 8.76 6.47
C THR A 103 4.95 7.31 6.65
N VAL A 104 5.77 6.35 6.21
CA VAL A 104 5.51 4.92 6.46
C VAL A 104 5.35 4.65 7.97
N GLN A 105 6.15 5.31 8.82
CA GLN A 105 6.07 5.15 10.28
C GLN A 105 4.74 5.63 10.87
N GLU A 106 4.22 6.77 10.40
CA GLU A 106 2.91 7.27 10.82
C GLU A 106 1.78 6.36 10.37
N LEU A 107 1.86 5.83 9.14
CA LEU A 107 0.89 4.87 8.62
C LEU A 107 0.90 3.56 9.41
N LEU A 108 2.10 3.03 9.70
CA LEU A 108 2.28 1.84 10.53
C LEU A 108 1.76 2.06 11.96
N SER A 109 2.01 3.24 12.54
CA SER A 109 1.47 3.60 13.85
C SER A 109 -0.05 3.60 13.84
N ALA A 110 -0.69 4.08 12.77
CA ALA A 110 -2.13 3.99 12.60
C ALA A 110 -2.61 2.54 12.46
N ILE A 111 -1.96 1.72 11.64
CA ILE A 111 -2.29 0.30 11.48
C ILE A 111 -2.18 -0.46 12.82
N ARG A 112 -1.12 -0.20 13.61
CA ARG A 112 -0.94 -0.85 14.92
C ARG A 112 -2.08 -0.54 15.88
N ARG A 113 -2.54 0.71 15.93
CA ARG A 113 -3.71 1.10 16.77
C ARG A 113 -4.99 0.38 16.39
N GLU A 114 -5.17 0.02 15.12
CA GLU A 114 -6.35 -0.73 14.65
C GLU A 114 -6.24 -2.23 14.96
N VAL A 115 -5.02 -2.75 15.15
CA VAL A 115 -4.78 -4.17 15.47
C VAL A 115 -4.85 -4.45 16.97
N GLY A 116 -4.53 -3.46 17.82
CA GLY A 116 -4.53 -3.57 19.29
C GLY A 116 -3.24 -3.09 19.92
#